data_AF-A0A241VRT4-F1
#
_entry.id   AF-A0A241VRT4-F1
#
_cell.length_a   1.000
_cell.length_b   1.000
_cell.length_c   1.000
_cell.angle_alpha   90.00
_cell.angle_beta   90.00
_cell.angle_gamma   90.00
#
_symmetry.space_group_name_H-M   'P 1'
#
loop_
_entity.id
_entity.type
_entity.pdbx_description
1 polymer ?
#
loop_
_entity_poly.entity_id
_entity_poly.type
_entity_poly.pdbx_seq_one_letter_code
_entity_poly.pdbx_strand_id
1 'polypeptide(L)'
;MNFKKIYFTDDFSTENIEKLQSDGWVLRKASAVKEGDFIEQADEYGGEVPSHYKSQNQQIAVSLNAEIAPELQQAIDDAKAECVKVIAENVALKTDMEKVIAERDALKAQVVDLEAKVKKPTAAELKAAKAAEDAAKLEEPKE
;
A
#
# COMPACT_ATOMS: atom_id res chain seq x y z
N MET A 1 18.44 45.12 10.07
CA MET A 1 17.73 45.47 8.81
C MET A 1 16.33 45.90 9.22
N ASN A 2 15.89 47.09 8.81
CA ASN A 2 14.55 47.58 9.12
C ASN A 2 13.62 47.02 8.04
N PHE A 3 12.80 46.03 8.39
CA PHE A 3 11.83 45.43 7.46
C PHE A 3 10.65 46.38 7.30
N LYS A 4 10.46 46.95 6.12
CA LYS A 4 9.43 47.94 5.84
C LYS A 4 8.31 47.30 5.02
N LYS A 5 7.09 47.38 5.55
CA LYS A 5 5.87 46.88 4.90
C LYS A 5 4.92 48.03 4.59
N ILE A 6 4.39 48.09 3.37
CA ILE A 6 3.43 49.12 2.96
C ILE A 6 2.10 48.47 2.56
N TYR A 7 1.00 48.92 3.14
CA TYR A 7 -0.34 48.44 2.82
C TYR A 7 -1.16 49.54 2.15
N PHE A 8 -1.64 49.31 0.94
CA PHE A 8 -2.50 50.25 0.22
C PHE A 8 -3.98 49.96 0.51
N THR A 9 -4.70 50.94 1.03
CA THR A 9 -6.13 50.84 1.33
C THR A 9 -6.79 52.21 1.25
N ASP A 10 -8.07 52.25 0.92
CA ASP A 10 -8.90 53.45 1.11
C ASP A 10 -9.75 53.42 2.39
N ASP A 11 -9.72 52.30 3.14
CA ASP A 11 -10.39 52.16 4.43
C ASP A 11 -9.46 52.53 5.60
N PHE A 12 -9.65 53.74 6.12
CA PHE A 12 -8.95 54.28 7.29
C PHE A 12 -9.83 54.25 8.55
N SER A 13 -10.74 53.27 8.67
CA SER A 13 -11.43 53.00 9.93
C SER A 13 -10.43 52.69 11.06
N THR A 14 -10.77 53.06 12.29
CA THR A 14 -9.88 52.87 13.46
C THR A 14 -9.50 51.40 13.67
N GLU A 15 -10.44 50.48 13.45
CA GLU A 15 -10.20 49.04 13.55
C GLU A 15 -9.18 48.55 12.53
N ASN A 16 -9.28 49.00 11.27
CA ASN A 16 -8.36 48.59 10.22
C ASN A 16 -6.95 49.17 10.44
N ILE A 17 -6.87 50.44 10.88
CA ILE A 17 -5.59 51.07 11.21
C ILE A 17 -4.90 50.32 12.35
N GLU A 18 -5.60 50.06 13.46
CA GLU A 18 -5.01 49.40 14.63
C GLU A 18 -4.48 48.01 14.28
N LYS A 19 -5.27 47.22 13.54
CA LYS A 19 -4.88 45.88 13.11
C LYS A 19 -3.67 45.88 12.18
N LEU A 20 -3.70 46.71 11.14
CA LEU A 20 -2.62 46.74 10.15
C LEU A 20 -1.33 47.31 10.76
N GLN A 21 -1.43 48.33 11.62
CA GLN A 21 -0.27 48.86 12.32
C GLN A 21 0.28 47.87 13.36
N SER A 22 -0.57 47.09 14.05
CA SER A 22 -0.09 46.03 14.96
C SER A 22 0.68 44.94 14.24
N ASP A 23 0.32 44.67 12.98
CA ASP A 23 1.01 43.73 12.09
C ASP A 23 2.27 44.34 11.43
N GLY A 24 2.59 45.60 11.74
CA GLY A 24 3.77 46.31 11.24
C GLY A 24 3.61 46.95 9.87
N TRP A 25 2.39 47.10 9.37
CA TRP A 25 2.11 47.77 8.10
C TRP A 25 2.09 49.29 8.24
N VAL A 26 2.71 49.95 7.27
CA VAL A 26 2.53 51.38 7.02
C VAL A 26 1.40 51.55 6.02
N LEU A 27 0.29 52.16 6.44
CA LEU A 27 -0.86 52.35 5.56
C LEU A 27 -0.62 53.52 4.61
N ARG A 28 -0.98 53.32 3.34
CA ARG A 28 -0.97 54.33 2.28
C ARG A 28 -2.33 54.36 1.61
N LYS A 29 -2.80 55.56 1.27
CA LYS A 29 -4.09 55.72 0.60
C LYS A 29 -3.97 55.27 -0.84
N ALA A 30 -4.65 54.18 -1.21
CA ALA A 30 -4.56 53.61 -2.55
C ALA A 30 -4.97 54.63 -3.63
N SER A 31 -6.08 55.35 -3.40
CA SER A 31 -6.59 56.34 -4.35
C SER A 31 -5.71 57.60 -4.50
N ALA A 32 -4.77 57.83 -3.59
CA ALA A 32 -3.92 59.02 -3.61
C ALA A 32 -2.69 58.85 -4.50
N VAL A 33 -2.35 57.61 -4.86
CA VAL A 33 -1.16 57.29 -5.65
C VAL A 33 -1.47 57.42 -7.13
N LYS A 34 -0.69 58.26 -7.83
CA LYS A 34 -0.85 58.49 -9.27
C LYS A 34 0.26 57.84 -10.07
N GLU A 35 -0.05 57.54 -11.33
CA GLU A 35 0.94 57.08 -12.30
C GLU A 35 1.97 58.19 -12.53
N GLY A 36 3.23 57.95 -12.15
CA GLY A 36 4.32 58.93 -12.18
C GLY A 36 4.79 59.42 -10.80
N ASP A 37 4.08 59.09 -9.72
CA ASP A 37 4.58 59.34 -8.37
C ASP A 37 5.82 58.50 -8.06
N PHE A 38 6.66 59.00 -7.16
CA PHE A 38 7.81 58.26 -6.68
C PHE A 38 7.36 56.97 -5.96
N ILE A 39 7.97 55.85 -6.34
CA ILE A 39 7.70 54.55 -5.72
C ILE A 39 8.42 54.50 -4.37
N GLU A 40 7.63 54.50 -3.29
CA GLU A 40 8.17 54.28 -1.96
C GLU A 40 8.64 52.83 -1.80
N GLN A 41 9.96 52.62 -1.72
CA GLN A 41 10.52 51.29 -1.55
C GLN A 41 10.11 50.67 -0.20
N ALA A 42 9.69 49.40 -0.25
CA ALA A 42 9.38 48.52 0.86
C ALA A 42 9.77 47.07 0.52
N ASP A 43 9.99 46.27 1.56
CA ASP A 43 10.28 44.84 1.43
C ASP A 43 9.01 44.04 1.06
N GLU A 44 7.84 44.56 1.44
CA GLU A 44 6.54 43.92 1.21
C GLU A 44 5.46 44.97 0.92
N TYR A 45 4.62 44.71 -0.08
CA TYR A 45 3.45 45.52 -0.42
C TYR A 45 2.17 44.70 -0.30
N GLY A 46 1.15 45.24 0.36
CA GLY A 46 -0.15 44.59 0.59
C GLY A 46 -1.34 45.45 0.17
N GLY A 47 -2.52 44.83 0.07
CA GLY A 47 -3.78 45.51 -0.24
C GLY A 47 -3.95 45.87 -1.72
N GLU A 48 -4.53 47.05 -1.98
CA GLU A 48 -4.82 47.58 -3.31
C GLU A 48 -3.57 48.19 -3.95
N VAL A 49 -2.52 47.37 -4.13
CA VAL A 49 -1.20 47.82 -4.62
C VAL A 49 -1.32 48.41 -6.04
N PRO A 50 -0.96 49.69 -6.25
CA PRO A 50 -1.02 50.34 -7.56
C PRO A 50 -0.15 49.61 -8.61
N SER A 51 -0.59 49.60 -9.87
CA SER A 51 0.07 48.81 -10.93
C SER A 51 1.54 49.15 -11.15
N HIS A 52 1.95 50.39 -10.92
CA HIS A 52 3.35 50.82 -11.05
C HIS A 52 4.23 50.41 -9.84
N TYR A 53 3.65 49.98 -8.72
CA TYR A 53 4.38 49.34 -7.60
C TYR A 53 4.64 47.85 -7.85
N LYS A 54 3.87 47.22 -8.74
CA LYS A 54 4.09 45.84 -9.17
C LYS A 54 5.26 45.86 -10.14
N SER A 55 6.47 45.61 -9.63
CA SER A 55 7.62 45.32 -10.50
C SER A 55 7.16 44.31 -11.55
N GLN A 56 7.44 44.56 -12.84
CA GLN A 56 7.17 43.59 -13.89
C GLN A 56 7.73 42.25 -13.43
N ASN A 57 6.84 41.32 -13.09
CA ASN A 57 7.21 40.05 -12.47
C ASN A 57 8.33 39.45 -13.30
N GLN A 58 9.55 39.42 -12.75
CA GLN A 58 10.59 38.54 -13.27
C GLN A 58 10.02 37.14 -13.04
N GLN A 59 9.42 36.57 -14.09
CA GLN A 59 9.06 35.17 -14.10
C GLN A 59 10.35 34.40 -13.90
N ILE A 60 10.60 33.97 -12.67
CA ILE A 60 11.66 33.03 -12.38
C ILE A 60 11.15 31.69 -12.89
N ALA A 61 11.58 31.33 -14.10
CA ALA A 61 11.38 29.98 -14.62
C ALA A 61 12.27 29.04 -13.80
N VAL A 62 11.67 28.34 -12.84
CA VAL A 62 12.36 27.30 -12.06
C VAL A 62 12.22 25.99 -12.83
N SER A 63 13.30 25.55 -13.48
CA SER A 63 13.37 24.21 -14.06
C SER A 63 13.63 23.20 -12.95
N LEU A 64 12.56 22.54 -12.49
CA LEU A 64 12.65 21.42 -11.54
C LEU A 64 12.98 20.14 -12.31
N ASN A 65 14.26 19.77 -12.34
CA ASN A 65 14.67 18.44 -12.76
C ASN A 65 14.31 17.47 -11.63
N ALA A 66 13.13 16.86 -11.71
CA ALA A 66 12.75 15.74 -10.86
C ALA A 66 13.46 14.46 -11.35
N GLU A 67 14.80 14.45 -11.33
CA GLU A 67 15.54 13.20 -11.44
C GLU A 67 15.32 12.44 -10.13
N ILE A 68 14.75 11.24 -10.24
CA ILE A 68 14.67 10.30 -9.13
C ILE A 68 16.10 10.13 -8.64
N ALA A 69 16.37 10.49 -7.37
CA ALA A 69 17.70 10.31 -6.81
C ALA A 69 18.16 8.86 -7.08
N PRO A 70 19.41 8.63 -7.52
CA PRO A 70 19.87 7.31 -7.96
C PRO A 70 19.64 6.20 -6.91
N GLU A 71 19.61 6.58 -5.63
CA GLU A 71 19.28 5.72 -4.49
C GLU A 71 17.84 5.17 -4.55
N LEU A 72 16.86 5.99 -4.97
CA LEU A 72 15.47 5.57 -5.17
C LEU A 72 15.34 4.62 -6.36
N GLN A 73 16.10 4.86 -7.44
CA GLN A 73 16.09 3.97 -8.59
C GLN A 73 16.68 2.59 -8.25
N GLN A 74 17.78 2.56 -7.50
CA GLN A 74 18.37 1.32 -7.00
C GLN A 74 17.38 0.54 -6.11
N ALA A 75 16.70 1.22 -5.19
CA ALA A 75 15.71 0.59 -4.32
C ALA A 75 14.52 -0.01 -5.11
N ILE A 76 14.10 0.64 -6.19
CA ILE A 76 13.05 0.13 -7.07
C ILE A 76 13.51 -1.14 -7.78
N ASP A 77 14.75 -1.18 -8.26
CA ASP A 77 15.27 -2.33 -9.01
C ASP A 77 15.54 -3.53 -8.10
N ASP A 78 16.04 -3.30 -6.88
CA ASP A 78 16.21 -4.34 -5.87
C ASP A 78 14.85 -4.95 -5.45
N ALA A 79 13.84 -4.10 -5.20
CA ALA A 79 12.50 -4.56 -4.84
C ALA A 79 11.84 -5.38 -5.96
N LYS A 80 12.06 -5.01 -7.23
CA LYS A 80 11.58 -5.79 -8.38
C LYS A 80 12.25 -7.16 -8.45
N ALA A 81 13.57 -7.23 -8.23
CA ALA A 81 14.31 -8.49 -8.25
C ALA A 81 13.83 -9.44 -7.15
N GLU A 82 13.59 -8.91 -5.93
CA GLU A 82 13.06 -9.71 -4.83
C GLU A 82 11.64 -10.21 -5.10
N CYS A 83 10.78 -9.36 -5.67
CA CYS A 83 9.42 -9.74 -6.03
C CYS A 83 9.39 -10.90 -7.05
N VAL A 84 10.25 -10.85 -8.08
CA VAL A 84 10.39 -11.94 -9.06
C VAL A 84 10.83 -13.24 -8.39
N LYS A 85 11.79 -13.17 -7.45
CA LYS A 85 12.25 -14.34 -6.69
C LYS A 85 11.13 -14.95 -5.84
N VAL A 86 10.40 -14.13 -5.09
CA VAL A 86 9.29 -14.59 -4.24
C VAL A 86 8.17 -15.23 -5.05
N ILE A 87 7.89 -14.71 -6.26
CA ILE A 87 6.92 -15.32 -7.18
C ILE A 87 7.40 -16.70 -7.63
N ALA A 88 8.66 -16.84 -8.03
CA ALA A 88 9.22 -18.12 -8.46
C ALA A 88 9.18 -19.17 -7.34
N GLU A 89 9.55 -18.79 -6.11
CA GLU A 89 9.49 -19.66 -4.94
C GLU A 89 8.06 -20.07 -4.60
N ASN A 90 7.09 -19.16 -4.69
CA ASN A 90 5.67 -19.49 -4.49
C ASN A 90 5.16 -20.51 -5.51
N VAL A 91 5.51 -20.35 -6.78
CA VAL A 91 5.11 -21.30 -7.83
C VAL A 91 5.71 -22.69 -7.56
N ALA A 92 6.99 -22.75 -7.17
CA ALA A 92 7.66 -24.00 -6.83
C ALA A 92 7.00 -24.69 -5.62
N LEU A 93 6.79 -23.95 -4.53
CA LEU A 93 6.15 -24.47 -3.32
C LEU A 93 4.73 -24.96 -3.58
N LYS A 94 3.96 -24.25 -4.42
CA LYS A 94 2.62 -24.68 -4.79
C LYS A 94 2.64 -25.99 -5.58
N THR A 95 3.59 -26.13 -6.50
CA THR A 95 3.80 -27.37 -7.27
C THR A 95 4.17 -28.54 -6.35
N ASP A 96 5.09 -28.31 -5.40
CA ASP A 96 5.49 -29.32 -4.43
C ASP A 96 4.33 -29.74 -3.51
N MET A 97 3.53 -28.77 -3.07
CA MET A 97 2.34 -29.03 -2.26
C MET A 97 1.31 -29.88 -3.03
N GLU A 98 1.06 -29.60 -4.30
CA GLU A 98 0.18 -30.41 -5.15
C GLU A 98 0.70 -31.85 -5.30
N LYS A 99 2.01 -32.02 -5.46
CA LYS A 99 2.64 -33.35 -5.51
C LYS A 99 2.44 -34.13 -4.21
N VAL A 100 2.69 -33.50 -3.06
CA VAL A 100 2.49 -34.13 -1.74
C VAL A 100 1.02 -34.50 -1.52
N ILE A 101 0.09 -33.66 -1.95
CA ILE A 101 -1.35 -33.97 -1.90
C ILE A 101 -1.67 -35.22 -2.71
N ALA A 102 -1.17 -35.31 -3.95
CA ALA A 102 -1.38 -36.46 -4.82
C ALA A 102 -0.79 -37.75 -4.22
N GLU A 103 0.43 -37.69 -3.67
CA GLU A 103 1.07 -38.83 -3.00
C GLU A 103 0.27 -39.28 -1.76
N ARG A 104 -0.21 -38.33 -0.95
CA ARG A 104 -1.06 -38.62 0.21
C ARG A 104 -2.36 -39.28 -0.20
N ASP A 105 -3.02 -38.81 -1.27
CA ASP A 105 -4.26 -39.41 -1.76
C ASP A 105 -4.04 -40.82 -2.33
N ALA A 106 -2.94 -41.04 -3.05
CA ALA A 106 -2.57 -42.37 -3.52
C ALA A 106 -2.29 -43.35 -2.38
N LEU A 107 -1.55 -42.92 -1.34
CA LEU A 107 -1.30 -43.73 -0.14
C LEU A 107 -2.60 -44.03 0.61
N LYS A 108 -3.49 -43.04 0.75
CA LYS A 108 -4.78 -43.23 1.41
C LYS A 108 -5.63 -44.26 0.68
N ALA A 109 -5.64 -44.25 -0.65
CA ALA A 109 -6.33 -45.27 -1.44
C ALA A 109 -5.74 -46.67 -1.23
N GLN A 110 -4.41 -46.80 -1.19
CA GLN A 110 -3.74 -48.08 -0.91
C GLN A 110 -4.07 -48.62 0.48
N VAL A 111 -4.10 -47.75 1.50
CA VAL A 111 -4.49 -48.14 2.86
C VAL A 111 -5.92 -48.67 2.89
N VAL A 112 -6.86 -47.99 2.23
CA VAL A 112 -8.27 -48.45 2.15
C VAL A 112 -8.37 -49.82 1.46
N ASP A 113 -7.65 -50.03 0.36
CA ASP A 113 -7.62 -51.33 -0.34
C ASP A 113 -7.04 -52.46 0.54
N LEU A 114 -5.94 -52.20 1.24
CA LEU A 114 -5.34 -53.16 2.17
C LEU A 114 -6.26 -53.46 3.35
N GLU A 115 -6.89 -52.45 3.96
CA GLU A 115 -7.86 -52.66 5.04
C GLU A 115 -9.05 -53.51 4.57
N ALA A 116 -9.55 -53.30 3.35
CA ALA A 116 -10.61 -54.11 2.78
C ALA A 116 -10.17 -55.56 2.53
N LYS A 117 -8.93 -55.78 2.09
CA LYS A 117 -8.35 -57.12 1.91
C LYS A 117 -8.14 -57.85 3.23
N VAL A 118 -7.78 -57.15 4.31
CA VAL A 118 -7.63 -57.73 5.65
C VAL A 118 -8.98 -58.04 6.31
N LYS A 119 -10.01 -57.19 6.09
CA LYS A 119 -11.37 -57.41 6.63
C LYS A 119 -12.14 -58.52 5.90
N LYS A 120 -11.74 -58.89 4.68
CA LYS A 120 -12.35 -60.00 3.94
C LYS A 120 -11.78 -61.32 4.48
N PRO A 121 -12.60 -62.23 5.06
CA PRO A 121 -12.09 -63.49 5.59
C PRO A 121 -11.39 -64.25 4.47
N THR A 122 -10.18 -64.71 4.75
CA THR A 122 -9.37 -65.44 3.79
C THR A 122 -10.05 -66.75 3.41
N ALA A 123 -9.76 -67.27 2.22
CA ALA A 123 -10.28 -68.57 1.80
C ALA A 123 -9.91 -69.68 2.80
N ALA A 124 -8.81 -69.54 3.53
CA ALA A 124 -8.42 -70.44 4.61
C ALA A 124 -9.34 -70.33 5.84
N GLU A 125 -9.67 -69.11 6.27
CA GLU A 125 -10.59 -68.86 7.39
C GLU A 125 -12.03 -69.31 7.06
N LEU A 126 -12.50 -69.08 5.84
CA LEU A 126 -13.81 -69.58 5.39
C LEU A 126 -13.86 -71.11 5.35
N LYS A 127 -12.76 -71.76 4.94
CA LYS A 127 -12.68 -73.22 4.88
C LYS A 127 -12.58 -73.84 6.28
N ALA A 128 -11.88 -73.18 7.20
CA ALA A 128 -11.82 -73.57 8.60
C ALA A 128 -13.16 -73.40 9.32
N ALA A 129 -13.86 -72.28 9.10
CA ALA A 129 -15.19 -72.05 9.64
C ALA A 129 -16.20 -73.09 9.14
N LYS A 130 -16.17 -73.41 7.84
CA LYS A 130 -17.04 -74.43 7.26
C LYS A 130 -16.72 -75.84 7.78
N ALA A 131 -15.44 -76.19 7.93
CA ALA A 131 -15.04 -77.47 8.51
C ALA A 131 -15.46 -77.61 9.98
N ALA A 132 -15.43 -76.52 10.76
CA ALA A 132 -15.92 -76.51 12.13
C ALA A 132 -17.45 -76.68 12.20
N GLU A 133 -18.20 -76.08 11.27
CA GLU A 133 -19.65 -76.22 11.19
C GLU A 133 -20.10 -77.63 10.76
N ASP A 134 -19.40 -78.23 9.79
CA ASP A 134 -19.63 -79.62 9.35
C ASP A 134 -19.28 -80.63 10.47
N ALA A 135 -18.22 -80.38 11.26
CA ALA A 135 -17.87 -81.22 12.42
C ALA A 135 -18.90 -81.13 13.55
N ALA A 136 -19.44 -79.93 13.83
CA ALA A 136 -20.46 -79.74 14.86
C ALA A 136 -21.79 -80.45 14.53
N LYS A 137 -22.14 -80.60 13.25
CA LYS A 137 -23.33 -81.36 12.81
C LYS A 137 -23.17 -82.88 12.92
N LEU A 138 -21.94 -83.39 13.00
CA LEU A 138 -21.66 -84.83 13.15
C LEU A 138 -21.67 -85.28 14.62
N GLU A 139 -21.61 -84.34 15.58
CA GLU A 139 -21.60 -84.64 17.02
C GLU A 139 -22.97 -84.44 17.71
N GLU A 140 -24.06 -84.10 17.00
CA GLU A 140 -25.40 -84.13 17.61
C GLU A 140 -25.79 -85.59 17.93
N PRO A 141 -25.96 -85.96 19.22
CA PRO A 141 -26.32 -87.31 19.59
C PRO A 141 -27.78 -87.56 19.21
N LYS A 142 -28.03 -88.61 18.40
CA LYS A 142 -29.36 -89.17 18.25
C LYS A 142 -29.77 -89.76 19.61
N GLU A 143 -30.74 -89.11 20.27
CA GLU A 143 -31.51 -89.69 21.39
C GLU A 143 -32.05 -91.08 21.05
#